data_AF-A0A1I3Q7W1-F1
#
_entry.id   AF-A0A1I3Q7W1-F1
#
_cell.length_a   1.000
_cell.length_b   1.000
_cell.length_c   1.000
_cell.angle_alpha   90.00
_cell.angle_beta   90.00
_cell.angle_gamma   90.00
#
_symmetry.space_group_name_H-M   'P 1'
#
loop_
_entity.id
_entity.type
_entity.pdbx_description
1 polymer ?
#
loop_
_entity_poly.entity_id
_entity_poly.type
_entity_poly.pdbx_seq_one_letter_code
_entity_poly.pdbx_strand_id
1 'polypeptide(L)'
;MECISVFDMLKIGVGPSSSHTLGPWRAAERWIHELKAANLFDQVQRVTIDLYGSLSLTGKGHATDLAVMLGLSGADPERIPTDTIDIIIASITNTHKIVLDNQRIISFDKKEDIIFNRAFLPFHSNGIKFTAYAETEIHTSTFYSIGGGFVVKEERTVDAENKELKKEFPYPIDKATELLAFCQSENKTISEIVLENERSLRTDEEIDFELHRIWDTMLECMFIGCHTEGNLPGGLNVRRRAFDTHKRLNIEMPYTTPQEWLESIRNSEVKFRQILKWVSCFALAVNEVNASLGRVVTAPTNGSAGVIPSVLMYYMVIENHDANFDDIKKFLLVASEIGSIFKKGATISAAMGGCQAEIGVSSAMAAAALCDLLGGSTEQVMIAAEIAMEHHLGLTCDPIGGLVQIPCIERNSMGAIKAINAAELALDTDPKNVKVPLDKVVDTMWETAKDMNTKYKETSEGGLAVRVNMSDC
;
A
#
# COMPACT_ATOMS: atom_id res chain seq x y z
N MET A 1 -7.58 -13.74 15.21
CA MET A 1 -6.20 -14.12 14.86
C MET A 1 -6.20 -14.37 13.36
N GLU A 2 -5.37 -13.64 12.65
CA GLU A 2 -5.29 -13.58 11.19
C GLU A 2 -3.83 -13.91 10.89
N CYS A 3 -3.55 -14.85 9.99
CA CYS A 3 -2.17 -15.08 9.54
C CYS A 3 -1.93 -14.14 8.37
N ILE A 4 -0.87 -13.35 8.43
CA ILE A 4 -0.54 -12.34 7.43
C ILE A 4 0.85 -12.66 6.93
N SER A 5 0.95 -13.08 5.68
CA SER A 5 2.22 -13.35 5.01
C SER A 5 2.97 -12.04 4.65
N VAL A 6 4.27 -12.13 4.39
CA VAL A 6 5.07 -11.05 3.80
C VAL A 6 4.45 -10.51 2.51
N PHE A 7 3.92 -11.42 1.69
CA PHE A 7 3.27 -11.10 0.42
C PHE A 7 1.83 -10.58 0.60
N ASP A 8 1.27 -10.71 1.81
CA ASP A 8 0.00 -10.09 2.15
C ASP A 8 0.13 -8.61 2.48
N MET A 9 1.28 -8.23 3.03
CA MET A 9 1.62 -6.85 3.38
C MET A 9 2.22 -6.08 2.20
N LEU A 10 3.05 -6.76 1.41
CA LEU A 10 3.78 -6.22 0.27
C LEU A 10 3.22 -6.79 -1.05
N LYS A 11 2.19 -6.13 -1.59
CA LYS A 11 1.48 -6.56 -2.81
C LYS A 11 1.84 -5.68 -3.98
N ILE A 12 2.21 -6.30 -5.09
CA ILE A 12 2.32 -5.62 -6.37
C ILE A 12 0.91 -5.28 -6.87
N GLY A 13 0.70 -4.05 -7.32
CA GLY A 13 -0.56 -3.61 -7.88
C GLY A 13 -0.43 -2.28 -8.60
N VAL A 14 -1.58 -1.65 -8.86
CA VAL A 14 -1.67 -0.36 -9.54
C VAL A 14 -2.17 0.71 -8.56
N GLY A 15 -1.56 1.89 -8.64
CA GLY A 15 -1.99 3.08 -7.89
C GLY A 15 -3.37 3.60 -8.33
N PRO A 16 -3.92 4.63 -7.67
CA PRO A 16 -3.32 5.38 -6.56
C PRO A 16 -3.64 4.84 -5.16
N SER A 17 -4.62 3.94 -5.00
CA SER A 17 -5.12 3.55 -3.67
C SER A 17 -5.34 2.04 -3.52
N SER A 18 -4.87 1.45 -2.42
CA SER A 18 -5.14 0.04 -2.14
C SER A 18 -6.60 -0.19 -1.75
N SER A 19 -7.20 0.74 -1.00
CA SER A 19 -8.59 0.64 -0.53
C SER A 19 -9.58 1.00 -1.64
N HIS A 20 -9.25 1.93 -2.52
CA HIS A 20 -10.18 2.49 -3.50
C HIS A 20 -9.87 2.10 -4.95
N THR A 21 -8.70 1.57 -5.25
CA THR A 21 -8.34 1.06 -6.58
C THR A 21 -8.20 -0.47 -6.52
N LEU A 22 -7.22 -0.99 -5.79
CA LEU A 22 -6.93 -2.42 -5.76
C LEU A 22 -8.09 -3.24 -5.16
N GLY A 23 -8.68 -2.78 -4.06
CA GLY A 23 -9.82 -3.46 -3.43
C GLY A 23 -11.03 -3.60 -4.36
N PRO A 24 -11.60 -2.51 -4.92
CA PRO A 24 -12.72 -2.58 -5.86
C PRO A 24 -12.43 -3.40 -7.11
N TRP A 25 -11.19 -3.38 -7.60
CA TRP A 25 -10.75 -4.23 -8.71
C TRP A 25 -10.83 -5.71 -8.34
N ARG A 26 -10.24 -6.11 -7.19
CA ARG A 26 -10.32 -7.49 -6.68
C ARG A 26 -11.77 -7.90 -6.35
N ALA A 27 -12.60 -6.96 -5.92
CA ALA A 27 -14.03 -7.20 -5.69
C ALA A 27 -14.77 -7.55 -6.98
N ALA A 28 -14.45 -6.86 -8.09
CA ALA A 28 -15.00 -7.17 -9.41
C ALA A 28 -14.56 -8.56 -9.90
N GLU A 29 -13.28 -8.92 -9.73
CA GLU A 29 -12.77 -10.26 -10.07
C GLU A 29 -13.50 -11.36 -9.29
N ARG A 30 -13.65 -11.19 -7.97
CA ARG A 30 -14.37 -12.13 -7.10
C ARG A 30 -15.84 -12.25 -7.52
N TRP A 31 -16.48 -11.14 -7.85
CA TRP A 31 -17.87 -11.14 -8.28
C TRP A 31 -18.08 -11.85 -9.63
N ILE A 32 -17.15 -11.68 -10.59
CA ILE A 32 -17.16 -12.45 -11.84
C ILE A 32 -17.05 -13.95 -11.56
N HIS A 33 -16.19 -14.36 -10.64
CA HIS A 33 -16.09 -15.76 -10.24
C HIS A 33 -17.39 -16.27 -9.60
N GLU A 34 -18.07 -15.47 -8.77
CA GLU A 34 -19.39 -15.82 -8.24
C GLU A 34 -20.43 -16.04 -9.35
N LEU A 35 -20.49 -15.14 -10.34
CA LEU A 35 -21.39 -15.28 -11.49
C LEU A 35 -21.13 -16.56 -12.30
N LYS A 36 -19.86 -16.89 -12.54
CA LYS A 36 -19.47 -18.11 -13.25
C LYS A 36 -19.82 -19.35 -12.44
N ALA A 37 -19.51 -19.38 -11.15
CA ALA A 37 -19.82 -20.50 -10.27
C ALA A 37 -21.33 -20.75 -10.18
N ALA A 38 -22.15 -19.70 -10.26
CA ALA A 38 -23.61 -19.78 -10.29
C ALA A 38 -24.18 -20.12 -11.69
N ASN A 39 -23.35 -20.29 -12.73
CA ASN A 39 -23.76 -20.45 -14.13
C ASN A 39 -24.68 -19.31 -14.65
N LEU A 40 -24.48 -18.09 -14.13
CA LEU A 40 -25.24 -16.90 -14.50
C LEU A 40 -24.48 -15.99 -15.49
N PHE A 41 -23.17 -16.17 -15.63
CA PHE A 41 -22.29 -15.33 -16.46
C PHE A 41 -22.80 -15.17 -17.91
N ASP A 42 -23.24 -16.26 -18.54
CA ASP A 42 -23.72 -16.25 -19.93
C ASP A 42 -25.10 -15.60 -20.13
N GLN A 43 -25.77 -15.21 -19.04
CA GLN A 43 -27.06 -14.52 -19.09
C GLN A 43 -26.91 -13.00 -18.95
N VAL A 44 -25.75 -12.52 -18.53
CA VAL A 44 -25.51 -11.09 -18.25
C VAL A 44 -25.61 -10.27 -19.54
N GLN A 45 -26.41 -9.22 -19.50
CA GLN A 45 -26.59 -8.22 -20.58
C GLN A 45 -26.17 -6.81 -20.14
N ARG A 46 -26.23 -6.52 -18.84
CA ARG A 46 -25.84 -5.26 -18.22
C ARG A 46 -25.39 -5.51 -16.78
N VAL A 47 -24.50 -4.66 -16.27
CA VAL A 47 -24.03 -4.66 -14.89
C VAL A 47 -24.15 -3.25 -14.33
N THR A 48 -24.56 -3.12 -13.06
CA THR A 48 -24.44 -1.86 -12.30
C THR A 48 -23.56 -2.06 -11.07
N ILE A 49 -22.92 -0.97 -10.65
CA ILE A 49 -22.00 -0.89 -9.53
C ILE A 49 -22.42 0.27 -8.65
N ASP A 50 -22.83 -0.05 -7.43
CA ASP A 50 -23.15 0.92 -6.40
C ASP A 50 -21.98 1.04 -5.42
N LEU A 51 -21.36 2.22 -5.37
CA LEU A 51 -20.28 2.57 -4.45
C LEU A 51 -20.86 3.32 -3.25
N TYR A 52 -20.43 3.00 -2.03
CA TYR A 52 -20.97 3.55 -0.78
C TYR A 52 -19.90 4.17 0.11
N GLY A 53 -20.33 5.10 0.98
CA GLY A 53 -19.52 5.70 2.04
C GLY A 53 -18.24 6.36 1.53
N SER A 54 -17.12 6.14 2.21
CA SER A 54 -15.80 6.70 1.85
C SER A 54 -15.40 6.36 0.41
N LEU A 55 -15.72 5.14 -0.04
CA LEU A 55 -15.48 4.69 -1.41
C LEU A 55 -16.19 5.54 -2.45
N SER A 56 -17.40 6.01 -2.13
CA SER A 56 -18.14 6.93 -2.99
C SER A 56 -17.63 8.38 -2.90
N LEU A 57 -17.21 8.83 -1.71
CA LEU A 57 -16.85 10.24 -1.49
C LEU A 57 -15.54 10.61 -2.18
N THR A 58 -14.54 9.72 -2.11
CA THR A 58 -13.20 9.95 -2.69
C THR A 58 -12.94 9.14 -3.95
N GLY A 59 -13.86 8.24 -4.34
CA GLY A 59 -13.63 7.25 -5.40
C GLY A 59 -13.22 7.82 -6.75
N LYS A 60 -13.66 9.01 -7.14
CA LYS A 60 -13.19 9.65 -8.38
C LYS A 60 -11.72 10.06 -8.31
N GLY A 61 -11.29 10.64 -7.19
CA GLY A 61 -9.88 11.00 -6.97
C GLY A 61 -8.98 9.77 -6.80
N HIS A 62 -9.54 8.68 -6.30
CA HIS A 62 -8.84 7.40 -6.18
C HIS A 62 -9.02 6.45 -7.37
N ALA A 63 -9.64 6.90 -8.47
CA ALA A 63 -9.90 6.12 -9.67
C ALA A 63 -10.66 4.79 -9.45
N THR A 64 -11.58 4.76 -8.47
CA THR A 64 -12.43 3.59 -8.18
C THR A 64 -13.30 3.21 -9.36
N ASP A 65 -13.85 4.20 -10.06
CA ASP A 65 -14.62 3.99 -11.29
C ASP A 65 -13.79 3.29 -12.37
N LEU A 66 -12.54 3.70 -12.55
CA LEU A 66 -11.63 3.06 -13.50
C LEU A 66 -11.27 1.64 -13.04
N ALA A 67 -11.01 1.45 -11.75
CA ALA A 67 -10.62 0.17 -11.17
C ALA A 67 -11.72 -0.90 -11.35
N VAL A 68 -12.99 -0.55 -11.12
CA VAL A 68 -14.10 -1.50 -11.33
C VAL A 68 -14.27 -1.83 -12.81
N MET A 69 -14.06 -0.87 -13.72
CA MET A 69 -14.08 -1.13 -15.17
C MET A 69 -12.96 -2.09 -15.58
N LEU A 70 -11.75 -1.93 -15.06
CA LEU A 70 -10.61 -2.79 -15.38
C LEU A 70 -10.80 -4.19 -14.80
N GLY A 71 -11.28 -4.31 -13.55
CA GLY A 71 -11.61 -5.59 -12.94
C GLY A 71 -12.74 -6.32 -13.65
N LEU A 72 -13.80 -5.61 -14.06
CA LEU A 72 -14.87 -6.20 -14.86
C LEU A 72 -14.41 -6.63 -16.26
N SER A 73 -13.34 -6.03 -16.79
CA SER A 73 -12.74 -6.44 -18.06
C SER A 73 -11.85 -7.68 -17.96
N GLY A 74 -11.67 -8.25 -16.76
CA GLY A 74 -10.83 -9.42 -16.52
C GLY A 74 -9.32 -9.13 -16.52
N ALA A 75 -8.92 -7.86 -16.37
CA ALA A 75 -7.52 -7.50 -16.24
C ALA A 75 -7.00 -7.81 -14.84
N ASP A 76 -5.76 -8.30 -14.73
CA ASP A 76 -5.11 -8.55 -13.43
C ASP A 76 -4.36 -7.29 -12.99
N PRO A 77 -4.66 -6.69 -11.82
CA PRO A 77 -4.01 -5.47 -11.35
C PRO A 77 -2.51 -5.64 -11.09
N GLU A 78 -2.01 -6.87 -10.93
CA GLU A 78 -0.60 -7.15 -10.76
C GLU A 78 0.17 -7.19 -12.08
N ARG A 79 -0.50 -7.59 -13.17
CA ARG A 79 0.14 -7.94 -14.45
C ARG A 79 -0.23 -7.04 -15.63
N ILE A 80 -1.30 -6.25 -15.51
CA ILE A 80 -1.74 -5.35 -16.57
C ILE A 80 -0.64 -4.36 -16.97
N PRO A 81 -0.29 -4.25 -18.27
CA PRO A 81 0.59 -3.18 -18.76
C PRO A 81 -0.05 -1.81 -18.49
N THR A 82 0.58 -0.98 -17.65
CA THR A 82 -0.03 0.27 -17.16
C THR A 82 -0.24 1.31 -18.25
N ASP A 83 0.53 1.24 -19.33
CA ASP A 83 0.39 2.06 -20.54
C ASP A 83 -0.88 1.76 -21.36
N THR A 84 -1.50 0.59 -21.14
CA THR A 84 -2.75 0.19 -21.81
C THR A 84 -4.00 0.62 -21.07
N ILE A 85 -3.90 1.06 -19.80
CA ILE A 85 -5.04 1.41 -18.95
C ILE A 85 -5.91 2.48 -19.63
N ASP A 86 -5.29 3.58 -20.08
CA ASP A 86 -6.02 4.69 -20.71
C ASP A 86 -6.75 4.26 -21.98
N ILE A 87 -6.17 3.32 -22.74
CA ILE A 87 -6.78 2.78 -23.97
C ILE A 87 -8.04 1.99 -23.63
N ILE A 88 -7.99 1.13 -22.61
CA ILE A 88 -9.13 0.31 -22.16
C ILE A 88 -10.26 1.23 -21.67
N ILE A 89 -9.94 2.20 -20.81
CA ILE A 89 -10.91 3.14 -20.27
C ILE A 89 -11.54 3.99 -21.38
N ALA A 90 -10.74 4.49 -22.32
CA ALA A 90 -11.24 5.28 -23.45
C ALA A 90 -12.15 4.44 -24.36
N SER A 91 -11.81 3.18 -24.62
CA SER A 91 -12.65 2.27 -25.40
C SER A 91 -14.03 2.07 -24.76
N ILE A 92 -14.09 1.77 -23.46
CA ILE A 92 -15.37 1.57 -22.76
C ILE A 92 -16.18 2.87 -22.77
N THR A 93 -15.54 4.00 -22.49
CA THR A 93 -16.19 5.32 -22.43
C THR A 93 -16.78 5.73 -23.77
N ASN A 94 -16.09 5.47 -24.88
CA ASN A 94 -16.53 5.88 -26.21
C ASN A 94 -17.56 4.92 -26.83
N THR A 95 -17.52 3.63 -26.48
CA THR A 95 -18.39 2.62 -27.09
C THR A 95 -19.63 2.29 -26.28
N HIS A 96 -19.68 2.71 -25.02
CA HIS A 96 -20.72 2.34 -24.04
C HIS A 96 -20.88 0.81 -23.92
N LYS A 97 -19.76 0.10 -24.04
CA LYS A 97 -19.67 -1.36 -23.98
C LYS A 97 -18.43 -1.78 -23.20
N ILE A 98 -18.56 -2.88 -22.47
CA ILE A 98 -17.43 -3.51 -21.79
C ILE A 98 -17.32 -4.97 -22.26
N VAL A 99 -16.09 -5.46 -22.39
CA VAL A 99 -15.81 -6.88 -22.64
C VAL A 99 -15.69 -7.56 -21.29
N LEU A 100 -16.83 -7.98 -20.73
CA LEU A 100 -16.90 -8.62 -19.43
C LEU A 100 -16.00 -9.86 -19.40
N ASP A 101 -15.06 -9.87 -18.46
CA ASP A 101 -14.08 -10.91 -18.22
C ASP A 101 -13.33 -11.37 -19.50
N ASN A 102 -13.08 -10.40 -20.39
CA ASN A 102 -12.46 -10.59 -21.69
C ASN A 102 -13.15 -11.66 -22.59
N GLN A 103 -14.43 -11.93 -22.37
CA GLN A 103 -15.18 -12.99 -23.06
C GLN A 103 -16.47 -12.50 -23.71
N ARG A 104 -17.20 -11.60 -23.05
CA ARG A 104 -18.55 -11.22 -23.49
C ARG A 104 -18.74 -9.72 -23.56
N ILE A 105 -19.21 -9.24 -24.70
CA ILE A 105 -19.55 -7.82 -24.86
C ILE A 105 -20.94 -7.57 -24.24
N ILE A 106 -21.01 -6.67 -23.27
CA ILE A 106 -22.27 -6.22 -22.65
C ILE A 106 -22.43 -4.70 -22.76
N SER A 107 -23.66 -4.22 -22.62
CA SER A 107 -23.92 -2.78 -22.54
C SER A 107 -23.39 -2.25 -21.21
N PHE A 108 -22.63 -1.16 -21.26
CA PHE A 108 -22.06 -0.53 -20.06
C PHE A 108 -21.80 0.96 -20.28
N ASP A 109 -22.58 1.81 -19.64
CA ASP A 109 -22.36 3.26 -19.61
C ASP A 109 -21.78 3.66 -18.25
N LYS A 110 -20.53 4.12 -18.24
CA LYS A 110 -19.84 4.58 -17.03
C LYS A 110 -20.67 5.56 -16.18
N LYS A 111 -21.46 6.45 -16.79
CA LYS A 111 -22.23 7.48 -16.07
C LYS A 111 -23.48 6.93 -15.41
N GLU A 112 -24.12 5.95 -16.03
CA GLU A 112 -25.39 5.38 -15.57
C GLU A 112 -25.20 4.10 -14.74
N ASP A 113 -24.13 3.35 -15.01
CA ASP A 113 -23.88 2.03 -14.43
C ASP A 113 -22.90 2.07 -13.25
N ILE A 114 -22.18 3.17 -13.02
CA ILE A 114 -21.38 3.39 -11.81
C ILE A 114 -22.01 4.49 -10.97
N ILE A 115 -22.64 4.09 -9.87
CA ILE A 115 -23.46 4.94 -9.01
C ILE A 115 -22.70 5.25 -7.73
N PHE A 116 -22.54 6.54 -7.45
CA PHE A 116 -21.86 7.05 -6.26
C PHE A 116 -22.88 7.42 -5.18
N ASN A 117 -23.01 6.55 -4.16
CA ASN A 117 -23.95 6.72 -3.06
C ASN A 117 -23.26 7.32 -1.82
N ARG A 118 -23.80 8.44 -1.33
CA ARG A 118 -23.33 9.08 -0.07
C ARG A 118 -23.67 8.30 1.19
N ALA A 119 -24.56 7.31 1.10
CA ALA A 119 -24.94 6.49 2.25
C ALA A 119 -23.79 5.55 2.66
N PHE A 120 -23.65 5.31 3.95
CA PHE A 120 -22.71 4.34 4.50
C PHE A 120 -23.43 3.03 4.79
N LEU A 121 -22.79 1.91 4.43
CA LEU A 121 -23.28 0.59 4.83
C LEU A 121 -22.85 0.26 6.26
N PRO A 122 -23.60 -0.58 7.00
CA PRO A 122 -23.35 -0.80 8.43
C PRO A 122 -22.01 -1.49 8.77
N PHE A 123 -21.52 -2.37 7.89
CA PHE A 123 -20.36 -3.23 8.18
C PHE A 123 -19.01 -2.50 8.09
N HIS A 124 -18.79 -1.73 7.02
CA HIS A 124 -17.54 -0.98 6.79
C HIS A 124 -17.80 0.24 5.89
N SER A 125 -16.96 1.27 6.02
CA SER A 125 -17.13 2.56 5.31
C SER A 125 -16.91 2.47 3.80
N ASN A 126 -16.14 1.49 3.34
CA ASN A 126 -15.87 1.25 1.92
C ASN A 126 -16.70 0.08 1.41
N GLY A 127 -17.94 0.33 1.00
CA GLY A 127 -18.86 -0.68 0.46
C GLY A 127 -18.99 -0.58 -1.05
N ILE A 128 -19.03 -1.74 -1.72
CA ILE A 128 -19.30 -1.86 -3.16
C ILE A 128 -20.33 -2.97 -3.39
N LYS A 129 -21.36 -2.68 -4.18
CA LYS A 129 -22.38 -3.66 -4.56
C LYS A 129 -22.40 -3.80 -6.06
N PHE A 130 -22.33 -5.04 -6.54
CA PHE A 130 -22.44 -5.36 -7.95
C PHE A 130 -23.80 -6.01 -8.22
N THR A 131 -24.45 -5.60 -9.31
CA THR A 131 -25.74 -6.15 -9.73
C THR A 131 -25.68 -6.54 -11.21
N ALA A 132 -26.01 -7.79 -11.54
CA ALA A 132 -26.11 -8.29 -12.91
C ALA A 132 -27.56 -8.32 -13.37
N TYR A 133 -27.77 -7.95 -14.63
CA TYR A 133 -29.09 -7.95 -15.27
C TYR A 133 -29.07 -8.79 -16.55
N ALA A 134 -30.15 -9.54 -16.75
CA ALA A 134 -30.61 -9.98 -18.06
C ALA A 134 -31.77 -9.05 -18.48
N GLU A 135 -33.01 -9.55 -18.59
CA GLU A 135 -34.22 -8.70 -18.66
C GLU A 135 -34.60 -8.12 -17.29
N THR A 136 -34.26 -8.85 -16.22
CA THR A 136 -34.45 -8.47 -14.81
C THR A 136 -33.15 -8.69 -14.05
N GLU A 137 -33.10 -8.28 -12.78
CA GLU A 137 -31.99 -8.57 -11.87
C GLU A 137 -31.83 -10.09 -11.70
N ILE A 138 -30.62 -10.60 -11.95
CA ILE A 138 -30.33 -12.04 -11.86
C ILE A 138 -29.34 -12.38 -10.74
N HIS A 139 -28.50 -11.43 -10.31
CA HIS A 139 -27.54 -11.66 -9.24
C HIS A 139 -27.05 -10.36 -8.62
N THR A 140 -26.86 -10.38 -7.32
CA THR A 140 -26.41 -9.23 -6.53
C THR A 140 -25.49 -9.69 -5.40
N SER A 141 -24.37 -8.98 -5.24
CA SER A 141 -23.42 -9.22 -4.13
C SER A 141 -22.80 -7.92 -3.63
N THR A 142 -22.62 -7.82 -2.32
CA THR A 142 -21.98 -6.68 -1.65
C THR A 142 -20.63 -7.09 -1.06
N PHE A 143 -19.59 -6.32 -1.36
CA PHE A 143 -18.24 -6.48 -0.85
C PHE A 143 -17.77 -5.23 -0.11
N TYR A 144 -16.74 -5.38 0.71
CA TYR A 144 -16.11 -4.31 1.46
C TYR A 144 -14.61 -4.32 1.27
N SER A 145 -14.04 -3.15 0.99
CA SER A 145 -12.58 -2.96 0.89
C SER A 145 -12.02 -2.47 2.23
N ILE A 146 -11.36 -3.35 2.98
CA ILE A 146 -11.01 -3.15 4.39
C ILE A 146 -9.58 -2.62 4.62
N GLY A 147 -8.91 -2.16 3.57
CA GLY A 147 -7.53 -1.65 3.61
C GLY A 147 -6.52 -2.64 3.03
N GLY A 148 -5.32 -2.16 2.62
CA GLY A 148 -4.25 -3.01 2.06
C GLY A 148 -4.61 -3.83 0.82
N GLY A 149 -5.71 -3.49 0.12
CA GLY A 149 -6.23 -4.27 -1.03
C GLY A 149 -7.04 -5.51 -0.65
N PHE A 150 -7.32 -5.72 0.64
CA PHE A 150 -8.16 -6.82 1.12
C PHE A 150 -9.64 -6.53 0.89
N VAL A 151 -10.38 -7.55 0.44
CA VAL A 151 -11.82 -7.49 0.18
C VAL A 151 -12.53 -8.60 0.96
N VAL A 152 -13.68 -8.29 1.54
CA VAL A 152 -14.53 -9.26 2.25
C VAL A 152 -16.00 -9.13 1.81
N LYS A 153 -16.78 -10.20 1.95
CA LYS A 153 -18.23 -10.21 1.71
C LYS A 153 -18.96 -10.23 3.06
N GLU A 154 -20.09 -9.53 3.17
CA GLU A 154 -20.90 -9.49 4.42
C GLU A 154 -21.30 -10.90 4.90
N GLU A 155 -21.47 -11.82 3.95
CA GLU A 155 -21.92 -13.19 4.19
C GLU A 155 -20.76 -14.20 4.11
N ARG A 156 -19.87 -14.16 5.11
CA ARG A 156 -19.17 -15.30 5.71
C ARG A 156 -18.06 -14.77 6.61
N THR A 157 -18.07 -15.26 7.84
CA THR A 157 -17.09 -14.98 8.88
C THR A 157 -15.66 -15.09 8.34
N VAL A 158 -14.93 -13.99 8.44
CA VAL A 158 -13.45 -13.91 8.42
C VAL A 158 -12.82 -15.06 9.24
N ASP A 159 -13.55 -15.64 10.18
CA ASP A 159 -13.15 -16.79 10.99
C ASP A 159 -12.96 -18.12 10.24
N ALA A 160 -13.50 -18.36 9.04
CA ALA A 160 -13.38 -19.67 8.39
C ALA A 160 -12.04 -19.86 7.65
N GLU A 161 -11.68 -18.94 6.75
CA GLU A 161 -10.40 -18.96 6.02
C GLU A 161 -9.21 -18.70 6.96
N ASN A 162 -9.34 -17.78 7.92
CA ASN A 162 -8.31 -17.54 8.93
C ASN A 162 -8.13 -18.70 9.93
N LYS A 163 -9.07 -19.66 10.00
CA LYS A 163 -8.91 -20.85 10.87
C LYS A 163 -8.04 -21.94 10.24
N GLU A 164 -7.92 -22.00 8.91
CA GLU A 164 -7.07 -22.99 8.24
C GLU A 164 -5.60 -22.53 8.24
N LEU A 165 -5.32 -21.29 7.81
CA LEU A 165 -3.97 -20.70 7.86
C LEU A 165 -3.36 -20.64 9.28
N LYS A 166 -4.20 -20.53 10.31
CA LYS A 166 -3.77 -20.55 11.73
C LYS A 166 -3.09 -21.84 12.16
N LYS A 167 -3.36 -22.96 11.48
CA LYS A 167 -2.72 -24.24 11.81
C LYS A 167 -1.33 -24.37 11.20
N GLU A 168 -0.89 -23.40 10.39
CA GLU A 168 0.31 -23.52 9.56
C GLU A 168 1.53 -22.77 10.12
N PHE A 169 1.36 -21.59 10.76
CA PHE A 169 2.52 -20.82 11.22
C PHE A 169 3.19 -21.45 12.47
N PRO A 170 4.49 -21.81 12.40
CA PRO A 170 5.23 -22.34 13.54
C PRO A 170 5.36 -21.32 14.70
N TYR A 171 5.43 -20.03 14.36
CA TYR A 171 5.60 -18.92 15.30
C TYR A 171 4.47 -17.88 15.13
N PRO A 172 3.26 -18.13 15.65
CA PRO A 172 2.14 -17.21 15.50
C PRO A 172 2.37 -15.94 16.34
N ILE A 173 2.50 -14.79 15.68
CA ILE A 173 2.79 -13.50 16.30
C ILE A 173 1.60 -12.55 16.15
N ASP A 174 1.03 -12.10 17.26
CA ASP A 174 0.05 -11.00 17.28
C ASP A 174 0.66 -9.71 17.86
N LYS A 175 1.70 -9.83 18.70
CA LYS A 175 2.29 -8.72 19.47
C LYS A 175 3.81 -8.67 19.37
N ALA A 176 4.37 -7.49 19.57
CA ALA A 176 5.81 -7.28 19.64
C ALA A 176 6.45 -8.10 20.78
N THR A 177 5.77 -8.18 21.92
CA THR A 177 6.21 -9.00 23.06
C THR A 177 6.31 -10.49 22.74
N GLU A 178 5.43 -11.01 21.88
CA GLU A 178 5.44 -12.41 21.44
C GLU A 178 6.60 -12.65 20.45
N LEU A 179 6.79 -11.74 19.48
CA LEU A 179 7.91 -11.80 18.55
C LEU A 179 9.26 -11.82 19.28
N LEU A 180 9.46 -10.94 20.26
CA LEU A 180 10.66 -10.92 21.10
C LEU A 180 10.85 -12.24 21.85
N ALA A 181 9.78 -12.79 22.42
CA ALA A 181 9.84 -14.05 23.14
C ALA A 181 10.27 -15.21 22.21
N PHE A 182 9.74 -15.27 20.98
CA PHE A 182 10.16 -16.27 20.00
C PHE A 182 11.63 -16.12 19.62
N CYS A 183 12.08 -14.89 19.28
CA CYS A 183 13.49 -14.62 18.94
C CYS A 183 14.44 -15.07 20.05
N GLN A 184 14.10 -14.77 21.32
CA GLN A 184 14.90 -15.17 22.49
C GLN A 184 14.88 -16.68 22.71
N SER A 185 13.71 -17.32 22.62
CA SER A 185 13.58 -18.76 22.88
C SER A 185 14.26 -19.64 21.83
N GLU A 186 14.26 -19.18 20.57
CA GLU A 186 14.82 -19.91 19.44
C GLU A 186 16.26 -19.48 19.11
N ASN A 187 16.75 -18.41 19.74
CA ASN A 187 18.03 -17.77 19.43
C ASN A 187 18.14 -17.45 17.93
N LYS A 188 17.09 -16.81 17.39
CA LYS A 188 16.95 -16.42 15.98
C LYS A 188 16.67 -14.93 15.86
N THR A 189 17.06 -14.33 14.75
CA THR A 189 16.68 -12.95 14.40
C THR A 189 15.20 -12.88 14.02
N ILE A 190 14.66 -11.66 13.92
CA ILE A 190 13.28 -11.46 13.46
C ILE A 190 13.09 -12.01 12.05
N SER A 191 14.01 -11.71 11.13
CA SER A 191 13.94 -12.21 9.74
C SER A 191 13.98 -13.74 9.66
N GLU A 192 14.73 -14.41 10.53
CA GLU A 192 14.76 -15.88 10.60
C GLU A 192 13.43 -16.45 11.12
N ILE A 193 12.83 -15.85 12.16
CA ILE A 193 11.50 -16.27 12.65
C ILE A 193 10.43 -16.10 11.57
N VAL A 194 10.42 -14.96 10.88
CA VAL A 194 9.46 -14.67 9.81
C VAL A 194 9.66 -15.60 8.62
N LEU A 195 10.91 -15.91 8.26
CA LEU A 195 11.21 -16.86 7.19
C LEU A 195 10.67 -18.27 7.51
N GLU A 196 10.78 -18.73 8.76
CA GLU A 196 10.19 -20.01 9.18
C GLU A 196 8.65 -20.02 9.09
N ASN A 197 8.01 -18.89 9.38
CA ASN A 197 6.58 -18.74 9.14
C ASN A 197 6.24 -18.81 7.65
N GLU A 198 6.99 -18.15 6.78
CA GLU A 198 6.78 -18.22 5.32
C GLU A 198 7.04 -19.62 4.76
N ARG A 199 8.04 -20.34 5.29
CA ARG A 199 8.35 -21.73 4.93
C ARG A 199 7.22 -22.71 5.22
N SER A 200 6.28 -22.35 6.09
CA SER A 200 5.07 -23.15 6.31
C SER A 200 4.07 -23.07 5.15
N LEU A 201 4.16 -22.03 4.32
CA LEU A 201 3.27 -21.78 3.19
C LEU A 201 3.92 -22.05 1.84
N ARG A 202 5.24 -21.85 1.72
CA ARG A 202 5.97 -21.79 0.45
C ARG A 202 7.38 -22.35 0.60
N THR A 203 7.98 -22.71 -0.53
CA THR A 203 9.40 -23.10 -0.61
C THR A 203 10.32 -21.88 -0.54
N ASP A 204 11.60 -22.08 -0.21
CA ASP A 204 12.59 -21.00 -0.19
C ASP A 204 12.74 -20.35 -1.58
N GLU A 205 12.69 -21.16 -2.65
CA GLU A 205 12.76 -20.67 -4.02
C GLU A 205 11.58 -19.76 -4.40
N GLU A 206 10.36 -20.11 -3.96
CA GLU A 206 9.17 -19.28 -4.17
C GLU A 206 9.23 -17.99 -3.36
N ILE A 207 9.72 -18.06 -2.12
CA ILE A 207 9.89 -16.89 -1.25
C ILE A 207 10.90 -15.91 -1.87
N ASP A 208 12.07 -16.40 -2.29
CA ASP A 208 13.11 -15.58 -2.89
C ASP A 208 12.66 -14.98 -4.21
N PHE A 209 11.96 -15.76 -5.04
CA PHE A 209 11.40 -15.27 -6.30
C PHE A 209 10.42 -14.11 -6.07
N GLU A 210 9.46 -14.26 -5.16
CA GLU A 210 8.46 -13.21 -4.91
C GLU A 210 9.06 -11.97 -4.21
N LEU A 211 10.04 -12.14 -3.32
CA LEU A 211 10.77 -11.01 -2.73
C LEU A 211 11.60 -10.25 -3.77
N HIS A 212 12.23 -10.97 -4.72
CA HIS A 212 12.88 -10.35 -5.88
C HIS A 212 11.89 -9.54 -6.70
N ARG A 213 10.72 -10.10 -7.03
CA ARG A 213 9.68 -9.40 -7.79
C ARG A 213 9.22 -8.11 -7.10
N ILE A 214 9.04 -8.15 -5.78
CA ILE A 214 8.69 -6.97 -4.98
C ILE A 214 9.78 -5.91 -5.10
N TRP A 215 11.04 -6.28 -4.88
CA TRP A 215 12.15 -5.33 -4.95
C TRP A 215 12.32 -4.76 -6.37
N ASP A 216 12.29 -5.60 -7.39
CA ASP A 216 12.41 -5.15 -8.79
C ASP A 216 11.30 -4.16 -9.15
N THR A 217 10.07 -4.42 -8.70
CA THR A 217 8.93 -3.51 -8.89
C THR A 217 9.14 -2.19 -8.14
N MET A 218 9.64 -2.24 -6.90
CA MET A 218 9.97 -1.05 -6.12
C MET A 218 11.05 -0.19 -6.80
N LEU A 219 12.13 -0.83 -7.26
CA LEU A 219 13.25 -0.18 -7.94
C LEU A 219 12.83 0.41 -9.28
N GLU A 220 12.07 -0.34 -10.09
CA GLU A 220 11.50 0.13 -11.35
C GLU A 220 10.56 1.33 -11.11
N CYS A 221 9.73 1.29 -10.08
CA CYS A 221 8.84 2.39 -9.73
C CYS A 221 9.61 3.68 -9.36
N MET A 222 10.66 3.57 -8.52
CA MET A 222 11.55 4.69 -8.23
C MET A 222 12.23 5.23 -9.49
N PHE A 223 12.73 4.33 -10.34
CA PHE A 223 13.37 4.69 -11.60
C PHE A 223 12.41 5.46 -12.51
N ILE A 224 11.21 4.93 -12.78
CA ILE A 224 10.19 5.60 -13.60
C ILE A 224 9.87 6.99 -13.04
N GLY A 225 9.64 7.10 -11.73
CA GLY A 225 9.29 8.37 -11.10
C GLY A 225 10.40 9.42 -11.20
N CYS A 226 11.67 9.02 -11.05
CA CYS A 226 12.82 9.91 -11.24
C CYS A 226 13.02 10.35 -12.70
N HIS A 227 12.50 9.62 -13.68
CA HIS A 227 12.71 9.89 -15.11
C HIS A 227 11.45 10.40 -15.84
N THR A 228 10.33 10.55 -15.14
CA THR A 228 9.07 11.04 -15.73
C THR A 228 8.85 12.51 -15.42
N GLU A 229 8.89 13.34 -16.46
CA GLU A 229 8.53 14.76 -16.38
C GLU A 229 7.01 14.97 -16.45
N GLY A 230 6.52 16.14 -16.02
CA GLY A 230 5.15 16.58 -16.28
C GLY A 230 4.37 16.89 -15.01
N ASN A 231 3.05 16.91 -15.11
CA ASN A 231 2.14 17.16 -14.00
C ASN A 231 1.30 15.91 -13.71
N LEU A 232 0.88 15.74 -12.46
CA LEU A 232 0.02 14.64 -12.04
C LEU A 232 -1.41 14.83 -12.55
N PRO A 233 -2.13 13.73 -12.83
CA PRO A 233 -3.54 13.79 -13.23
C PRO A 233 -4.45 14.22 -12.07
N GLY A 234 -5.76 14.33 -12.28
CA GLY A 234 -6.72 14.62 -11.21
C GLY A 234 -7.05 16.10 -11.00
N GLY A 235 -6.42 17.02 -11.75
CA GLY A 235 -6.86 18.42 -11.86
C GLY A 235 -6.19 19.41 -10.90
N LEU A 236 -5.35 18.95 -9.96
CA LEU A 236 -4.56 19.83 -9.08
C LEU A 236 -3.28 20.40 -9.73
N ASN A 237 -2.99 20.00 -10.97
CA ASN A 237 -1.82 20.44 -11.74
C ASN A 237 -0.49 20.32 -10.98
N VAL A 238 -0.36 19.34 -10.07
CA VAL A 238 0.84 19.15 -9.24
C VAL A 238 2.01 18.74 -10.12
N ARG A 239 3.07 19.56 -10.15
CA ARG A 239 4.31 19.27 -10.86
C ARG A 239 5.03 18.07 -10.23
N ARG A 240 5.47 17.13 -11.07
CA ARG A 240 6.40 16.06 -10.67
C ARG A 240 7.75 16.64 -10.25
N ARG A 241 8.08 16.54 -8.97
CA ARG A 241 9.30 17.10 -8.35
C ARG A 241 10.43 16.10 -8.29
N ALA A 242 10.15 14.79 -8.36
CA ALA A 242 11.19 13.76 -8.37
C ALA A 242 12.14 13.94 -9.54
N PHE A 243 11.61 14.16 -10.75
CA PHE A 243 12.39 14.44 -11.96
C PHE A 243 13.35 15.64 -11.80
N ASP A 244 12.81 16.80 -11.36
CA ASP A 244 13.62 18.01 -11.21
C ASP A 244 14.69 17.85 -10.12
N THR A 245 14.40 17.07 -9.08
CA THR A 245 15.33 16.81 -7.97
C THR A 245 16.43 15.84 -8.37
N HIS A 246 16.06 14.74 -9.04
CA HIS A 246 17.00 13.76 -9.60
C HIS A 246 17.98 14.42 -10.58
N LYS A 247 17.49 15.25 -11.53
CA LYS A 247 18.36 16.03 -12.42
C LYS A 247 19.38 16.90 -11.68
N ARG A 248 18.98 17.52 -10.56
CA ARG A 248 19.88 18.37 -9.74
C ARG A 248 20.87 17.57 -8.91
N LEU A 249 20.56 16.32 -8.58
CA LEU A 249 21.48 15.44 -7.86
C LEU A 249 22.61 14.94 -8.78
N ASN A 250 22.42 15.00 -10.10
CA ASN A 250 23.43 14.89 -11.16
C ASN A 250 24.32 13.65 -11.03
N ILE A 251 23.81 12.50 -11.47
CA ILE A 251 24.59 11.28 -11.64
C ILE A 251 25.41 11.41 -12.93
N GLU A 252 26.73 11.28 -12.84
CA GLU A 252 27.63 11.45 -13.99
C GLU A 252 27.76 10.18 -14.85
N MET A 253 27.57 9.00 -14.24
CA MET A 253 27.70 7.73 -14.95
C MET A 253 26.44 7.42 -15.77
N PRO A 254 26.59 6.95 -17.03
CA PRO A 254 25.46 6.56 -17.85
C PRO A 254 24.83 5.26 -17.33
N TYR A 255 23.51 5.17 -17.44
CA TYR A 255 22.72 3.98 -17.13
C TYR A 255 21.52 3.91 -18.07
N THR A 256 20.99 2.71 -18.27
CA THR A 256 19.83 2.43 -19.12
C THR A 256 18.76 1.60 -18.43
N THR A 257 19.13 0.84 -17.40
CA THR A 257 18.21 0.01 -16.61
C THR A 257 18.08 0.51 -15.17
N PRO A 258 17.01 0.12 -14.45
CA PRO A 258 16.86 0.44 -13.02
C PRO A 258 18.04 -0.07 -12.16
N GLN A 259 18.58 -1.24 -12.50
CA GLN A 259 19.73 -1.83 -11.79
C GLN A 259 21.03 -1.04 -12.05
N GLU A 260 21.31 -0.69 -13.30
CA GLU A 260 22.45 0.19 -13.64
C GLU A 260 22.30 1.56 -12.98
N TRP A 261 21.07 2.07 -12.84
CA TRP A 261 20.81 3.33 -12.13
C TRP A 261 21.16 3.22 -10.65
N LEU A 262 20.77 2.15 -9.98
CA LEU A 262 21.16 1.89 -8.59
C LEU A 262 22.68 1.83 -8.43
N GLU A 263 23.36 1.07 -9.29
CA GLU A 263 24.82 0.95 -9.30
C GLU A 263 25.51 2.29 -9.59
N SER A 264 24.90 3.12 -10.44
CA SER A 264 25.43 4.45 -10.74
C SER A 264 25.40 5.39 -9.54
N ILE A 265 24.38 5.27 -8.68
CA ILE A 265 24.29 6.04 -7.43
C ILE A 265 25.32 5.54 -6.42
N ARG A 266 25.45 4.20 -6.24
CA ARG A 266 26.46 3.58 -5.36
C ARG A 266 27.88 4.05 -5.64
N ASN A 267 28.20 4.23 -6.92
CA ASN A 267 29.51 4.63 -7.39
C ASN A 267 29.70 6.16 -7.41
N SER A 268 28.72 6.93 -6.93
CA SER A 268 28.79 8.39 -6.86
C SER A 268 29.09 8.87 -5.43
N GLU A 269 29.80 9.99 -5.30
CA GLU A 269 30.04 10.60 -3.99
C GLU A 269 28.76 11.30 -3.50
N VAL A 270 28.13 10.77 -2.45
CA VAL A 270 26.96 11.39 -1.81
C VAL A 270 27.40 12.27 -0.63
N LYS A 271 27.18 13.59 -0.73
CA LYS A 271 27.45 14.52 0.37
C LYS A 271 26.35 14.42 1.43
N PHE A 272 26.67 14.68 2.69
CA PHE A 272 25.70 14.67 3.80
C PHE A 272 24.39 15.44 3.50
N ARG A 273 24.48 16.65 2.94
CA ARG A 273 23.31 17.46 2.57
C ARG A 273 22.46 16.87 1.43
N GLN A 274 23.01 15.94 0.66
CA GLN A 274 22.32 15.25 -0.43
C GLN A 274 21.58 14.00 0.05
N ILE A 275 21.91 13.42 1.22
CA ILE A 275 21.24 12.24 1.77
C ILE A 275 19.72 12.49 1.88
N LEU A 276 19.32 13.57 2.58
CA LEU A 276 17.91 13.94 2.71
C LEU A 276 17.23 14.21 1.36
N LYS A 277 17.99 14.73 0.38
CA LYS A 277 17.47 14.98 -0.97
C LYS A 277 17.27 13.69 -1.74
N TRP A 278 18.18 12.72 -1.63
CA TRP A 278 18.06 11.40 -2.25
C TRP A 278 16.86 10.65 -1.69
N VAL A 279 16.78 10.51 -0.36
CA VAL A 279 15.66 9.85 0.31
C VAL A 279 14.33 10.50 -0.06
N SER A 280 14.27 11.82 -0.06
CA SER A 280 13.07 12.53 -0.50
C SER A 280 12.77 12.29 -1.98
N CYS A 281 13.78 12.31 -2.85
CA CYS A 281 13.62 12.08 -4.29
C CYS A 281 13.03 10.69 -4.57
N PHE A 282 13.53 9.65 -3.91
CA PHE A 282 13.00 8.28 -4.02
C PHE A 282 11.53 8.20 -3.59
N ALA A 283 11.20 8.80 -2.44
CA ALA A 283 9.84 8.75 -1.90
C ALA A 283 8.85 9.53 -2.79
N LEU A 284 9.26 10.70 -3.26
CA LEU A 284 8.50 11.49 -4.23
C LEU A 284 8.28 10.71 -5.54
N ALA A 285 9.33 10.05 -6.06
CA ALA A 285 9.27 9.30 -7.30
C ALA A 285 8.19 8.20 -7.25
N VAL A 286 8.21 7.37 -6.21
CA VAL A 286 7.23 6.29 -6.04
C VAL A 286 5.81 6.85 -5.93
N ASN A 287 5.60 7.88 -5.11
CA ASN A 287 4.26 8.43 -4.92
C ASN A 287 3.74 9.22 -6.13
N GLU A 288 4.61 9.79 -6.95
CA GLU A 288 4.24 10.42 -8.23
C GLU A 288 3.83 9.38 -9.29
N VAL A 289 4.49 8.20 -9.31
CA VAL A 289 4.07 7.05 -10.11
C VAL A 289 2.73 6.49 -9.61
N ASN A 290 2.59 6.32 -8.29
CA ASN A 290 1.35 5.89 -7.65
C ASN A 290 0.16 6.78 -8.05
N ALA A 291 0.32 8.11 -7.93
CA ALA A 291 -0.72 9.09 -8.22
C ALA A 291 -1.17 9.10 -9.69
N SER A 292 -0.46 8.40 -10.58
CA SER A 292 -0.70 8.39 -12.02
C SER A 292 -1.05 6.99 -12.56
N LEU A 293 -1.70 6.15 -11.75
CA LEU A 293 -2.09 4.77 -12.13
C LEU A 293 -0.88 3.89 -12.54
N GLY A 294 0.31 4.22 -12.04
CA GLY A 294 1.50 3.40 -12.26
C GLY A 294 1.54 2.16 -11.37
N ARG A 295 2.45 1.25 -11.69
CA ARG A 295 2.67 0.03 -10.90
C ARG A 295 3.47 0.36 -9.64
N VAL A 296 2.98 -0.14 -8.50
CA VAL A 296 3.55 0.11 -7.18
C VAL A 296 3.45 -1.15 -6.32
N VAL A 297 4.23 -1.18 -5.22
CA VAL A 297 4.07 -2.19 -4.18
C VAL A 297 3.45 -1.55 -2.94
N THR A 298 2.43 -2.18 -2.37
CA THR A 298 1.84 -1.73 -1.10
C THR A 298 2.87 -1.78 0.02
N ALA A 299 2.92 -0.76 0.87
CA ALA A 299 3.82 -0.77 2.02
C ALA A 299 3.29 0.14 3.16
N PRO A 300 2.30 -0.27 3.96
CA PRO A 300 1.37 -1.38 3.74
C PRO A 300 0.21 -1.01 2.79
N THR A 301 0.14 0.26 2.34
CA THR A 301 -0.83 0.71 1.33
C THR A 301 -0.12 1.46 0.19
N ASN A 302 -0.84 1.71 -0.90
CA ASN A 302 -0.38 2.50 -2.04
C ASN A 302 -0.07 3.96 -1.63
N GLY A 303 -0.86 4.52 -0.70
CA GLY A 303 -0.67 5.88 -0.21
C GLY A 303 0.65 6.06 0.53
N SER A 304 1.19 5.00 1.13
CA SER A 304 2.46 4.96 1.85
C SER A 304 3.57 4.17 1.13
N ALA A 305 3.38 3.87 -0.17
CA ALA A 305 4.27 2.99 -0.93
C ALA A 305 5.72 3.51 -1.06
N GLY A 306 5.96 4.80 -0.87
CA GLY A 306 7.29 5.39 -1.08
C GLY A 306 8.26 5.21 0.08
N VAL A 307 7.79 4.94 1.30
CA VAL A 307 8.66 4.94 2.49
C VAL A 307 9.63 3.76 2.48
N ILE A 308 9.11 2.52 2.41
CA ILE A 308 9.92 1.28 2.41
C ILE A 308 11.01 1.27 1.31
N PRO A 309 10.68 1.47 0.01
CA PRO A 309 11.70 1.44 -1.03
C PRO A 309 12.72 2.57 -0.89
N SER A 310 12.34 3.74 -0.38
CA SER A 310 13.29 4.86 -0.19
C SER A 310 14.31 4.57 0.91
N VAL A 311 13.88 3.95 2.00
CA VAL A 311 14.75 3.59 3.13
C VAL A 311 15.66 2.41 2.76
N LEU A 312 15.13 1.43 2.03
CA LEU A 312 15.94 0.33 1.50
C LEU A 312 16.95 0.83 0.46
N MET A 313 16.55 1.72 -0.45
CA MET A 313 17.46 2.36 -1.41
C MET A 313 18.54 3.18 -0.69
N TYR A 314 18.20 3.92 0.37
CA TYR A 314 19.18 4.59 1.23
C TYR A 314 20.21 3.62 1.78
N TYR A 315 19.77 2.51 2.37
CA TYR A 315 20.67 1.48 2.89
C TYR A 315 21.60 0.97 1.79
N MET A 316 21.01 0.64 0.63
CA MET A 316 21.75 0.05 -0.48
C MET A 316 22.76 0.97 -1.13
N VAL A 317 22.51 2.29 -1.22
CA VAL A 317 23.34 3.19 -2.04
C VAL A 317 24.10 4.25 -1.26
N ILE A 318 23.88 4.35 0.05
CA ILE A 318 24.54 5.34 0.91
C ILE A 318 25.20 4.66 2.11
N GLU A 319 24.49 3.77 2.79
CA GLU A 319 24.97 3.15 4.04
C GLU A 319 25.91 1.97 3.76
N ASN A 320 25.46 0.99 2.99
CA ASN A 320 26.18 -0.24 2.69
C ASN A 320 26.22 -0.48 1.17
N HIS A 321 27.33 -0.09 0.55
CA HIS A 321 27.55 -0.27 -0.89
C HIS A 321 27.72 -1.74 -1.30
N ASP A 322 28.03 -2.64 -0.36
CA ASP A 322 28.14 -4.08 -0.58
C ASP A 322 26.80 -4.82 -0.36
N ALA A 323 25.73 -4.09 -0.02
CA ALA A 323 24.41 -4.66 0.22
C ALA A 323 23.90 -5.45 -0.99
N ASN A 324 23.36 -6.62 -0.74
CA ASN A 324 22.91 -7.57 -1.75
C ASN A 324 21.47 -8.06 -1.48
N PHE A 325 21.05 -9.11 -2.17
CA PHE A 325 19.69 -9.64 -2.04
C PHE A 325 19.37 -10.18 -0.64
N ASP A 326 20.34 -10.73 0.09
CA ASP A 326 20.10 -11.20 1.46
C ASP A 326 19.71 -10.05 2.40
N ASP A 327 20.28 -8.86 2.18
CA ASP A 327 19.91 -7.65 2.95
C ASP A 327 18.50 -7.17 2.58
N ILE A 328 18.16 -7.19 1.28
CA ILE A 328 16.80 -6.90 0.79
C ILE A 328 15.80 -7.87 1.43
N LYS A 329 16.08 -9.18 1.39
CA LYS A 329 15.23 -10.23 1.97
C LYS A 329 15.01 -9.99 3.46
N LYS A 330 16.08 -9.77 4.23
CA LYS A 330 15.98 -9.46 5.67
C LYS A 330 15.13 -8.21 5.92
N PHE A 331 15.38 -7.13 5.18
CA PHE A 331 14.64 -5.88 5.31
C PHE A 331 13.13 -6.08 5.11
N LEU A 332 12.74 -6.73 4.01
CA LEU A 332 11.33 -6.92 3.66
C LEU A 332 10.61 -7.86 4.64
N LEU A 333 11.29 -8.90 5.13
CA LEU A 333 10.74 -9.80 6.15
C LEU A 333 10.47 -9.08 7.47
N VAL A 334 11.46 -8.32 7.98
CA VAL A 334 11.30 -7.54 9.23
C VAL A 334 10.23 -6.46 9.07
N ALA A 335 10.30 -5.68 7.98
CA ALA A 335 9.34 -4.63 7.70
C ALA A 335 7.90 -5.18 7.68
N SER A 336 7.69 -6.30 7.00
CA SER A 336 6.35 -6.89 6.91
C SER A 336 5.81 -7.38 8.25
N GLU A 337 6.64 -8.01 9.08
CA GLU A 337 6.18 -8.50 10.38
C GLU A 337 5.73 -7.34 11.29
N ILE A 338 6.47 -6.24 11.29
CA ILE A 338 6.07 -5.02 12.00
C ILE A 338 4.72 -4.50 11.48
N GLY A 339 4.52 -4.47 10.16
CA GLY A 339 3.25 -4.10 9.56
C GLY A 339 2.10 -5.03 9.97
N SER A 340 2.39 -6.33 10.08
CA SER A 340 1.46 -7.37 10.53
C SER A 340 0.99 -7.11 11.96
N ILE A 341 1.91 -6.77 12.89
CA ILE A 341 1.57 -6.40 14.28
C ILE A 341 0.59 -5.21 14.30
N PHE A 342 0.84 -4.15 13.53
CA PHE A 342 -0.08 -3.00 13.47
C PHE A 342 -1.43 -3.35 12.85
N LYS A 343 -1.46 -4.19 11.81
CA LYS A 343 -2.71 -4.64 11.18
C LYS A 343 -3.56 -5.45 12.17
N LYS A 344 -2.95 -6.37 12.93
CA LYS A 344 -3.65 -7.24 13.89
C LYS A 344 -4.09 -6.50 15.16
N GLY A 345 -3.22 -5.63 15.70
CA GLY A 345 -3.48 -4.90 16.93
C GLY A 345 -4.37 -3.67 16.75
N ALA A 346 -4.44 -3.11 15.54
CA ALA A 346 -5.16 -1.87 15.26
C ALA A 346 -5.80 -1.89 13.85
N THR A 347 -5.19 -1.19 12.88
CA THR A 347 -5.68 -1.13 11.50
C THR A 347 -4.58 -0.58 10.59
N ILE A 348 -4.63 -0.94 9.30
CA ILE A 348 -3.86 -0.32 8.22
C ILE A 348 -4.76 0.44 7.22
N SER A 349 -6.02 0.68 7.58
CA SER A 349 -7.00 1.36 6.75
C SER A 349 -7.08 2.83 7.12
N ALA A 350 -6.78 3.74 6.18
CA ALA A 350 -6.96 5.18 6.42
C ALA A 350 -8.41 5.58 6.68
N ALA A 351 -9.36 4.91 6.04
CA ALA A 351 -10.78 5.10 6.31
C ALA A 351 -11.17 4.79 7.76
N MET A 352 -10.38 3.96 8.47
CA MET A 352 -10.60 3.62 9.87
C MET A 352 -9.70 4.41 10.81
N GLY A 353 -8.40 4.52 10.50
CA GLY A 353 -7.37 5.00 11.41
C GLY A 353 -6.70 6.31 11.04
N GLY A 354 -7.07 6.93 9.92
CA GLY A 354 -6.33 8.09 9.39
C GLY A 354 -4.96 7.70 8.84
N CYS A 355 -4.12 8.68 8.54
CA CYS A 355 -2.86 8.47 7.84
C CYS A 355 -1.76 7.92 8.77
N GLN A 356 -1.95 7.97 10.09
CA GLN A 356 -1.12 7.22 11.04
C GLN A 356 -1.13 5.71 10.74
N ALA A 357 -2.27 5.17 10.28
CA ALA A 357 -2.43 3.76 9.95
C ALA A 357 -1.77 3.36 8.61
N GLU A 358 -1.32 4.34 7.81
CA GLU A 358 -0.64 4.08 6.53
C GLU A 358 0.81 4.53 6.59
N ILE A 359 1.04 5.85 6.64
CA ILE A 359 2.38 6.44 6.64
C ILE A 359 3.09 6.17 7.96
N GLY A 360 2.38 6.23 9.08
CA GLY A 360 2.96 5.91 10.39
C GLY A 360 3.40 4.46 10.45
N VAL A 361 2.55 3.54 10.01
CA VAL A 361 2.87 2.09 9.96
C VAL A 361 4.03 1.85 9.02
N SER A 362 4.02 2.41 7.81
CA SER A 362 5.13 2.27 6.86
C SER A 362 6.46 2.82 7.38
N SER A 363 6.43 3.95 8.08
CA SER A 363 7.61 4.52 8.75
C SER A 363 8.14 3.61 9.85
N ALA A 364 7.25 3.02 10.66
CA ALA A 364 7.62 2.05 11.69
C ALA A 364 8.20 0.74 11.10
N MET A 365 7.59 0.23 10.03
CA MET A 365 8.10 -0.93 9.28
C MET A 365 9.53 -0.68 8.78
N ALA A 366 9.76 0.48 8.15
CA ALA A 366 11.06 0.83 7.59
C ALA A 366 12.11 1.11 8.67
N ALA A 367 11.74 1.74 9.78
CA ALA A 367 12.65 2.03 10.88
C ALA A 367 13.17 0.75 11.53
N ALA A 368 12.27 -0.19 11.83
CA ALA A 368 12.63 -1.49 12.37
C ALA A 368 13.54 -2.29 11.43
N ALA A 369 13.17 -2.39 10.16
CA ALA A 369 13.95 -3.12 9.18
C ALA A 369 15.35 -2.52 8.96
N LEU A 370 15.47 -1.19 8.94
CA LEU A 370 16.77 -0.52 8.87
C LEU A 370 17.59 -0.75 10.13
N CYS A 371 16.98 -0.65 11.33
CA CYS A 371 17.65 -0.89 12.60
C CYS A 371 18.24 -2.31 12.68
N ASP A 372 17.50 -3.33 12.20
CA ASP A 372 17.96 -4.71 12.12
C ASP A 372 19.19 -4.83 11.20
N LEU A 373 19.14 -4.24 10.00
CA LEU A 373 20.27 -4.25 9.06
C LEU A 373 21.50 -3.48 9.53
N LEU A 374 21.32 -2.47 10.38
CA LEU A 374 22.41 -1.71 11.01
C LEU A 374 23.02 -2.44 12.23
N GLY A 375 22.53 -3.64 12.56
CA GLY A 375 23.05 -4.47 13.65
C GLY A 375 22.39 -4.20 15.01
N GLY A 376 21.22 -3.58 15.03
CA GLY A 376 20.42 -3.42 16.25
C GLY A 376 19.96 -4.76 16.82
N SER A 377 19.86 -4.84 18.14
CA SER A 377 19.22 -5.98 18.82
C SER A 377 17.73 -6.05 18.51
N THR A 378 17.11 -7.23 18.71
CA THR A 378 15.67 -7.42 18.49
C THR A 378 14.81 -6.43 19.28
N GLU A 379 15.25 -6.06 20.47
CA GLU A 379 14.61 -5.05 21.30
C GLU A 379 14.75 -3.65 20.70
N GLN A 380 15.92 -3.30 20.14
CA GLN A 380 16.14 -2.03 19.44
C GLN A 380 15.31 -1.92 18.16
N VAL A 381 15.09 -3.04 17.45
CA VAL A 381 14.16 -3.07 16.31
C VAL A 381 12.75 -2.66 16.74
N MET A 382 12.27 -3.13 17.90
CA MET A 382 10.96 -2.70 18.44
C MET A 382 10.96 -1.23 18.84
N ILE A 383 12.07 -0.72 19.39
CA ILE A 383 12.22 0.71 19.75
C ILE A 383 12.19 1.59 18.50
N ALA A 384 12.85 1.18 17.41
CA ALA A 384 12.84 1.93 16.15
C ALA A 384 11.42 2.05 15.57
N ALA A 385 10.66 0.95 15.55
CA ALA A 385 9.26 0.97 15.14
C ALA A 385 8.39 1.84 16.04
N GLU A 386 8.62 1.78 17.36
CA GLU A 386 7.92 2.56 18.38
C GLU A 386 8.13 4.07 18.15
N ILE A 387 9.38 4.54 18.12
CA ILE A 387 9.73 5.96 17.91
C ILE A 387 9.12 6.47 16.60
N ALA A 388 9.24 5.70 15.53
CA ALA A 388 8.70 6.09 14.23
C ALA A 388 7.17 6.24 14.27
N MET A 389 6.45 5.34 14.93
CA MET A 389 5.00 5.44 15.07
C MET A 389 4.57 6.56 16.02
N GLU A 390 5.27 6.79 17.13
CA GLU A 390 4.97 7.90 18.05
C GLU A 390 4.94 9.25 17.32
N HIS A 391 5.87 9.46 16.39
CA HIS A 391 5.94 10.65 15.54
C HIS A 391 4.85 10.77 14.46
N HIS A 392 3.90 9.83 14.42
CA HIS A 392 2.76 9.82 13.51
C HIS A 392 1.40 9.65 14.20
N LEU A 393 1.35 9.38 15.51
CA LEU A 393 0.08 9.27 16.25
C LEU A 393 -0.80 10.52 16.06
N GLY A 394 -2.07 10.31 15.76
CA GLY A 394 -3.06 11.35 15.50
C GLY A 394 -3.05 11.93 14.08
N LEU A 395 -2.19 11.44 13.17
CA LEU A 395 -2.15 11.94 11.80
C LEU A 395 -3.42 11.59 11.01
N THR A 396 -4.18 12.61 10.63
CA THR A 396 -5.45 12.50 9.89
C THR A 396 -5.25 12.18 8.41
N CYS A 397 -6.26 11.63 7.72
CA CYS A 397 -6.21 11.34 6.28
C CYS A 397 -7.27 12.14 5.54
N ASP A 398 -6.93 13.35 5.11
CA ASP A 398 -7.87 14.25 4.43
C ASP A 398 -7.21 14.90 3.21
N PRO A 399 -7.04 14.14 2.12
CA PRO A 399 -6.35 14.62 0.93
C PRO A 399 -7.20 15.61 0.12
N ILE A 400 -6.53 16.58 -0.51
CA ILE A 400 -7.17 17.58 -1.37
C ILE A 400 -7.81 16.88 -2.57
N GLY A 401 -9.10 17.16 -2.82
CA GLY A 401 -9.86 16.57 -3.93
C GLY A 401 -10.05 15.05 -3.85
N GLY A 402 -9.75 14.43 -2.71
CA GLY A 402 -9.74 12.97 -2.60
C GLY A 402 -8.61 12.32 -3.40
N LEU A 403 -7.54 13.05 -3.71
CA LEU A 403 -6.42 12.58 -4.53
C LEU A 403 -5.24 12.14 -3.66
N VAL A 404 -4.59 11.03 -4.00
CA VAL A 404 -3.37 10.57 -3.32
C VAL A 404 -2.15 11.38 -3.77
N GLN A 405 -2.20 12.70 -3.56
CA GLN A 405 -1.19 13.67 -3.98
C GLN A 405 -0.79 14.56 -2.80
N ILE A 406 -1.66 15.49 -2.38
CA ILE A 406 -1.37 16.42 -1.29
C ILE A 406 -2.28 16.08 -0.09
N PRO A 407 -1.74 15.84 1.11
CA PRO A 407 -0.31 15.87 1.52
C PRO A 407 0.40 14.50 1.41
N CYS A 408 -0.15 13.53 0.69
CA CYS A 408 0.33 12.14 0.66
C CYS A 408 1.78 12.02 0.19
N ILE A 409 2.16 12.75 -0.86
CA ILE A 409 3.49 12.72 -1.46
C ILE A 409 4.56 13.22 -0.46
N GLU A 410 4.34 14.37 0.18
CA GLU A 410 5.28 14.89 1.19
C GLU A 410 5.36 13.99 2.42
N ARG A 411 4.23 13.38 2.81
CA ARG A 411 4.18 12.47 3.96
C ARG A 411 5.08 11.24 3.77
N ASN A 412 5.26 10.73 2.54
CA ASN A 412 6.19 9.63 2.29
C ASN A 412 7.65 10.05 2.46
N SER A 413 8.02 11.21 1.92
CA SER A 413 9.37 11.78 2.13
C SER A 413 9.65 12.00 3.62
N MET A 414 8.71 12.60 4.35
CA MET A 414 8.84 12.82 5.80
C MET A 414 8.85 11.50 6.58
N GLY A 415 8.04 10.52 6.18
CA GLY A 415 7.99 9.19 6.80
C GLY A 415 9.30 8.42 6.65
N ALA A 416 9.93 8.47 5.46
CA ALA A 416 11.23 7.85 5.20
C ALA A 416 12.35 8.50 6.04
N ILE A 417 12.39 9.83 6.11
CA ILE A 417 13.39 10.55 6.91
C ILE A 417 13.23 10.24 8.42
N LYS A 418 11.99 10.23 8.92
CA LYS A 418 11.71 9.84 10.30
C LYS A 418 12.10 8.39 10.58
N ALA A 419 11.88 7.49 9.63
CA ALA A 419 12.24 6.09 9.79
C ALA A 419 13.75 5.89 9.95
N ILE A 420 14.55 6.55 9.10
CA ILE A 420 16.01 6.54 9.19
C ILE A 420 16.45 7.08 10.56
N ASN A 421 15.94 8.25 10.95
CA ASN A 421 16.32 8.85 12.23
C ASN A 421 15.85 8.03 13.45
N ALA A 422 14.70 7.35 13.36
CA ALA A 422 14.22 6.48 14.42
C ALA A 422 15.10 5.23 14.60
N ALA A 423 15.63 4.67 13.50
CA ALA A 423 16.60 3.58 13.56
C ALA A 423 17.89 4.02 14.28
N GLU A 424 18.44 5.19 13.92
CA GLU A 424 19.63 5.76 14.58
C GLU A 424 19.41 5.96 16.09
N LEU A 425 18.28 6.58 16.48
CA LEU A 425 17.96 6.78 17.89
C LEU A 425 17.83 5.45 18.66
N ALA A 426 17.28 4.42 18.02
CA ALA A 426 17.14 3.12 18.64
C ALA A 426 18.48 2.41 18.85
N LEU A 427 19.44 2.53 17.92
CA LEU A 427 20.78 1.97 18.05
C LEU A 427 21.55 2.53 19.25
N ASP A 428 21.32 3.81 19.58
CA ASP A 428 21.92 4.47 20.74
C ASP A 428 21.14 4.26 22.05
N THR A 429 20.01 3.55 22.01
CA THR A 429 19.13 3.34 23.17
C THR A 429 19.38 1.98 23.83
N ASP A 430 19.67 1.98 25.13
CA ASP A 430 19.61 0.77 25.96
C ASP A 430 18.14 0.37 26.18
N PRO A 431 17.70 -0.82 25.73
CA PRO A 431 16.33 -1.28 25.88
C PRO A 431 15.78 -1.26 27.31
N LYS A 432 16.65 -1.35 28.32
CA LYS A 432 16.24 -1.28 29.75
C LYS A 432 15.70 0.09 30.16
N ASN A 433 16.03 1.14 29.41
CA ASN A 433 15.63 2.51 29.71
C ASN A 433 14.31 2.92 29.06
N VAL A 434 13.83 2.13 28.09
CA VAL A 434 12.57 2.38 27.37
C VAL A 434 11.39 2.37 28.33
N LYS A 435 10.48 3.33 28.17
CA LYS A 435 9.28 3.47 29.01
C LYS A 435 7.99 3.09 28.29
N VAL A 436 7.98 3.21 26.96
CA VAL A 436 6.83 2.95 26.13
C VAL A 436 7.15 1.76 25.23
N PRO A 437 6.56 0.57 25.47
CA PRO A 437 6.75 -0.57 24.58
C PRO A 437 5.90 -0.42 23.31
N LEU A 438 6.34 -0.99 22.19
CA LEU A 438 5.64 -0.94 20.90
C LEU A 438 4.16 -1.37 21.00
N ASP A 439 3.85 -2.42 21.75
CA ASP A 439 2.46 -2.89 21.94
C ASP A 439 1.54 -1.77 22.50
N LYS A 440 2.07 -0.89 23.36
CA LYS A 440 1.31 0.27 23.89
C LYS A 440 1.11 1.36 22.85
N VAL A 441 2.05 1.56 21.94
CA VAL A 441 1.89 2.47 20.81
C VAL A 441 0.86 1.94 19.81
N VAL A 442 0.84 0.63 19.55
CA VAL A 442 -0.20 -0.02 18.74
C VAL A 442 -1.59 0.18 19.37
N ASP A 443 -1.73 -0.08 20.69
CA ASP A 443 -2.97 0.19 21.44
C ASP A 443 -3.40 1.66 21.30
N THR A 444 -2.45 2.60 21.46
CA THR A 444 -2.69 4.05 21.40
C THR A 444 -3.12 4.48 20.00
N MET A 445 -2.52 3.92 18.95
CA MET A 445 -2.93 4.17 17.56
C MET A 445 -4.40 3.78 17.36
N TRP A 446 -4.81 2.63 17.90
CA TRP A 446 -6.19 2.14 17.78
C TRP A 446 -7.20 3.00 18.54
N GLU A 447 -6.91 3.39 19.78
CA GLU A 447 -7.79 4.28 20.54
C GLU A 447 -7.88 5.66 19.87
N THR A 448 -6.75 6.20 19.39
CA THR A 448 -6.73 7.45 18.64
C THR A 448 -7.57 7.35 17.35
N ALA A 449 -7.54 6.21 16.66
CA ALA A 449 -8.36 5.95 15.48
C ALA A 449 -9.87 5.93 15.80
N LYS A 450 -10.27 5.38 16.94
CA LYS A 450 -11.67 5.39 17.40
C LYS A 450 -12.14 6.81 17.75
N ASP A 451 -11.28 7.58 18.40
CA ASP A 451 -11.58 8.95 18.81
C ASP A 451 -11.53 9.96 17.65
N MET A 452 -10.83 9.61 16.56
CA MET A 452 -10.74 10.46 15.38
C MET A 452 -12.12 10.65 14.74
N ASN A 453 -12.55 11.91 14.66
CA ASN A 453 -13.81 12.26 14.01
C ASN A 453 -13.80 11.79 12.54
N THR A 454 -14.90 11.21 12.07
CA THR A 454 -15.05 10.64 10.73
C THR A 454 -14.64 11.59 9.61
N LYS A 455 -14.89 12.91 9.75
CA LYS A 455 -14.52 13.91 8.72
C LYS A 455 -13.02 14.13 8.56
N TYR A 456 -12.20 13.64 9.49
CA TYR A 456 -10.74 13.71 9.44
C TYR A 456 -10.10 12.35 9.07
N LYS A 457 -10.94 11.36 8.74
CA LYS A 457 -10.54 10.12 8.07
C LYS A 457 -10.69 10.30 6.56
N GLU A 458 -10.54 9.22 5.79
CA GLU A 458 -10.58 9.19 4.32
C GLU A 458 -11.98 9.50 3.75
N THR A 459 -12.47 10.73 3.92
CA THR A 459 -13.73 11.24 3.37
C THR A 459 -13.58 12.53 2.57
N SER A 460 -12.46 13.26 2.73
CA SER A 460 -12.23 14.58 2.13
C SER A 460 -13.26 15.64 2.55
N GLU A 461 -13.89 15.48 3.72
CA GLU A 461 -14.90 16.39 4.26
C GLU A 461 -14.35 17.29 5.39
N GLY A 462 -13.03 17.28 5.63
CA GLY A 462 -12.40 17.99 6.73
C GLY A 462 -11.12 18.73 6.34
N GLY A 463 -10.23 18.85 7.33
CA GLY A 463 -8.82 19.24 7.19
C GLY A 463 -8.44 20.21 6.07
N LEU A 464 -7.46 19.79 5.25
CA LEU A 464 -6.97 20.56 4.11
C LEU A 464 -7.98 20.53 2.96
N ALA A 465 -8.71 19.42 2.81
CA ALA A 465 -9.61 19.19 1.67
C ALA A 465 -10.73 20.23 1.57
N VAL A 466 -11.23 20.73 2.70
CA VAL A 466 -12.27 21.78 2.73
C VAL A 466 -11.73 23.21 2.83
N ARG A 467 -10.41 23.37 2.97
CA ARG A 467 -9.75 24.68 3.12
C ARG A 467 -9.05 25.15 1.85
N VAL A 468 -8.57 24.22 1.03
CA VAL A 468 -7.93 24.49 -0.26
C VAL A 468 -8.86 24.00 -1.36
N ASN A 469 -9.39 24.91 -2.16
CA ASN A 469 -10.29 24.53 -3.24
C ASN A 469 -9.49 24.01 -4.45
N MET A 470 -10.12 23.15 -5.25
CA MET A 470 -9.59 22.76 -6.56
C MET A 470 -9.32 23.96 -7.49
N SER A 471 -10.01 25.09 -7.30
CA SER A 471 -9.77 26.33 -8.05
C SER A 471 -8.50 27.08 -7.62
N ASP A 472 -7.98 26.75 -6.44
CA ASP A 472 -6.77 27.37 -5.86
C ASP A 472 -5.49 26.62 -6.29
N CYS A 473 -5.65 25.48 -6.96
CA CYS A 473 -4.61 24.58 -7.48
C CYS A 473 -4.67 24.55 -9.02
#